data_AF-A0A2T3YT93-F1
#
_entry.id   AF-A0A2T3YT93-F1
#
_cell.length_a   1.000
_cell.length_b   1.000
_cell.length_c   1.000
_cell.angle_alpha   90.00
_cell.angle_beta   90.00
_cell.angle_gamma   90.00
#
_symmetry.space_group_name_H-M   'P 1'
#
loop_
_entity.id
_entity.type
_entity.pdbx_description
1 polymer ?
#
loop_
_entity_poly.entity_id
_entity_poly.type
_entity_poly.pdbx_seq_one_letter_code
_entity_poly.pdbx_strand_id
1 'polypeptide(L)'
;MNMSESRPSSSGYERSRQGSTSSIRSCGGMSPDATKELWKTMLELQDRYGCYTSARMDLAVAAGDIALSLMPNPFILDTLNDSVVDLPDEGWEMLNRCLQQRH
;
A
#
# COMPACT_ATOMS: atom_id res chain seq x y z
N MET A 1 30.05 -34.21 35.09
CA MET A 1 30.03 -34.53 33.64
C MET A 1 29.14 -33.48 32.96
N ASN A 2 29.56 -32.98 31.79
CA ASN A 2 28.91 -32.01 30.88
C ASN A 2 28.80 -30.56 31.41
N MET A 3 29.65 -29.58 31.05
CA MET A 3 30.03 -28.94 29.76
C MET A 3 29.19 -27.68 29.45
N SER A 4 29.94 -26.65 29.09
CA SER A 4 29.61 -25.28 28.69
C SER A 4 28.61 -25.18 27.53
N GLU A 5 27.94 -24.03 27.39
CA GLU A 5 27.81 -23.26 26.12
C GLU A 5 26.75 -22.15 26.30
N SER A 6 27.16 -20.88 26.37
CA SER A 6 27.28 -19.95 25.24
C SER A 6 25.94 -19.37 24.78
N ARG A 7 25.67 -18.11 25.18
CA ARG A 7 24.76 -17.23 24.43
C ARG A 7 25.37 -17.02 23.04
N PRO A 8 24.54 -16.99 21.99
CA PRO A 8 24.32 -15.69 21.39
C PRO A 8 22.85 -15.41 21.10
N SER A 9 22.53 -14.12 21.23
CA SER A 9 21.38 -13.48 20.61
C SER A 9 21.23 -13.95 19.16
N SER A 10 20.13 -14.59 18.85
CA SER A 10 19.55 -14.52 17.52
C SER A 10 18.17 -13.95 17.73
N SER A 11 18.10 -12.63 17.49
CA SER A 11 16.88 -11.95 17.13
C SER A 11 16.17 -12.86 16.14
N GLY A 12 15.17 -13.59 16.63
CA GLY A 12 14.15 -14.12 15.78
C GLY A 12 13.65 -12.89 15.06
N TYR A 13 13.97 -12.80 13.77
CA TYR A 13 13.18 -12.03 12.84
C TYR A 13 11.77 -12.55 13.06
N GLU A 14 11.03 -11.84 13.92
CA GLU A 14 9.60 -11.83 13.83
C GLU A 14 9.35 -11.35 12.42
N ARG A 15 9.24 -12.32 11.51
CA ARG A 15 8.39 -12.17 10.34
C ARG A 15 7.00 -12.10 10.92
N SER A 16 6.72 -10.98 11.58
CA SER A 16 5.42 -10.39 11.68
C SER A 16 4.94 -10.38 10.25
N ARG A 17 4.22 -11.45 9.88
CA ARG A 17 3.10 -11.30 8.97
C ARG A 17 2.21 -10.31 9.70
N GLN A 18 2.52 -9.02 9.52
CA GLN A 18 1.81 -7.92 10.12
C GLN A 18 0.35 -8.22 9.91
N GLY A 19 -0.37 -8.27 11.03
CA GLY A 19 -1.75 -8.67 11.09
C GLY A 19 -2.53 -7.97 9.99
N SER A 20 -3.38 -8.75 9.34
CA SER A 20 -4.31 -8.33 8.30
C SER A 20 -4.80 -6.91 8.55
N THR A 21 -4.23 -5.93 7.86
CA THR A 21 -4.72 -4.54 7.83
C THR A 21 -5.95 -4.43 6.93
N SER A 22 -6.75 -5.49 6.86
CA SER A 22 -7.93 -5.60 6.00
C SER A 22 -9.08 -4.72 6.48
N SER A 23 -9.05 -4.27 7.74
CA SER A 23 -10.12 -3.44 8.33
C SER A 23 -9.89 -1.94 8.22
N ILE A 24 -8.65 -1.47 8.05
CA ILE A 24 -8.31 -0.02 8.03
C ILE A 24 -8.23 0.52 6.59
N ARG A 25 -8.01 -0.34 5.58
CA ARG A 25 -7.74 0.09 4.19
C ARG A 25 -8.91 -0.07 3.20
N SER A 26 -10.08 -0.48 3.68
CA SER A 26 -11.22 -0.74 2.79
C SER A 26 -11.71 0.54 2.10
N CYS A 27 -11.57 0.57 0.78
CA CYS A 27 -12.08 1.65 -0.08
C CYS A 27 -13.63 1.63 -0.17
N GLY A 28 -14.29 0.65 0.46
CA GLY A 28 -15.75 0.53 0.50
C GLY A 28 -16.40 1.66 1.31
N GLY A 29 -17.17 2.51 0.62
CA GLY A 29 -17.89 3.65 1.22
C GLY A 29 -17.28 5.02 0.97
N MET A 30 -16.19 5.11 0.18
CA MET A 30 -15.65 6.40 -0.26
C MET A 30 -16.54 7.04 -1.33
N SER A 31 -16.63 8.37 -1.32
CA SER A 31 -17.24 9.10 -2.41
C SER A 31 -16.44 8.90 -3.71
N PRO A 32 -17.05 9.04 -4.89
CA PRO A 32 -16.33 8.93 -6.16
C PRO A 32 -15.18 9.94 -6.26
N ASP A 33 -15.33 11.14 -5.68
CA ASP A 33 -14.26 12.13 -5.64
C ASP A 33 -13.12 11.73 -4.71
N ALA A 34 -13.41 11.19 -3.51
CA ALA A 34 -12.37 10.64 -2.62
C ALA A 34 -11.65 9.45 -3.26
N THR A 35 -12.36 8.62 -4.03
CA THR A 35 -11.77 7.48 -4.76
C THR A 35 -10.83 7.95 -5.87
N LYS A 36 -11.16 9.03 -6.58
CA LYS A 36 -10.28 9.64 -7.58
C LYS A 36 -9.03 10.22 -6.95
N GLU A 37 -9.17 10.93 -5.84
CA GLU A 37 -8.02 11.49 -5.13
C GLU A 37 -7.11 10.39 -4.60
N LEU A 38 -7.68 9.32 -4.01
CA LEU A 38 -6.92 8.12 -3.64
C LEU A 38 -6.15 7.55 -4.83
N TRP A 39 -6.81 7.37 -5.97
CA TRP A 39 -6.18 6.84 -7.17
C TRP A 39 -5.01 7.70 -7.65
N LYS A 40 -5.18 9.04 -7.69
CA LYS A 40 -4.08 9.96 -8.02
C LYS A 40 -2.91 9.82 -7.06
N THR A 41 -3.17 9.76 -5.75
CA THR A 41 -2.13 9.56 -4.75
C THR A 41 -1.40 8.24 -4.96
N MET A 42 -2.12 7.14 -5.23
CA MET A 42 -1.49 5.84 -5.50
C MET A 42 -0.59 5.88 -6.75
N LEU A 43 -0.98 6.61 -7.79
CA LEU A 43 -0.14 6.80 -8.99
C LEU A 43 1.10 7.65 -8.70
N GLU A 44 0.97 8.72 -7.92
CA GLU A 44 2.11 9.54 -7.51
C GLU A 44 3.10 8.74 -6.67
N LEU A 45 2.61 7.89 -5.76
CA LEU A 45 3.46 6.99 -4.98
C LEU A 45 4.15 5.95 -5.87
N GLN A 46 3.46 5.45 -6.89
CA GLN A 46 4.07 4.55 -7.88
C GLN A 46 5.16 5.25 -8.68
N ASP A 47 4.92 6.46 -9.17
CA ASP A 47 5.90 7.22 -9.95
C ASP A 47 7.14 7.58 -9.11
N ARG A 48 6.93 7.95 -7.84
CA ARG A 48 8.01 8.39 -6.94
C ARG A 48 8.82 7.24 -6.34
N TYR A 49 8.16 6.16 -5.93
CA TYR A 49 8.79 5.09 -5.15
C TYR A 49 8.74 3.70 -5.82
N GLY A 50 7.90 3.50 -6.83
CA GLY A 50 7.74 2.19 -7.48
C GLY A 50 7.21 1.09 -6.54
N CYS A 51 6.43 1.46 -5.53
CA CYS A 51 6.04 0.56 -4.43
C CYS A 51 4.91 -0.43 -4.76
N TYR A 52 4.21 -0.26 -5.88
CA TYR A 52 3.17 -1.18 -6.35
C TYR A 52 3.72 -2.18 -7.36
N THR A 53 3.47 -3.46 -7.12
CA THR A 53 3.87 -4.59 -7.99
C THR A 53 2.78 -4.94 -9.02
N SER A 54 2.08 -3.93 -9.56
CA SER A 54 0.95 -4.16 -10.46
C SER A 54 1.17 -3.52 -11.83
N ALA A 55 1.12 -4.34 -12.88
CA ALA A 55 1.19 -3.88 -14.26
C ALA A 55 0.11 -2.84 -14.62
N ARG A 56 -1.04 -2.84 -13.93
CA ARG A 56 -2.07 -1.81 -14.11
C ARG A 56 -1.59 -0.44 -13.59
N MET A 57 -0.86 -0.42 -12.47
CA MET A 57 -0.26 0.80 -11.94
C MET A 57 0.79 1.34 -12.90
N ASP A 58 1.68 0.47 -13.39
CA ASP A 58 2.71 0.87 -14.35
C ASP A 58 2.10 1.44 -15.63
N LEU A 59 1.05 0.80 -16.15
CA LEU A 59 0.32 1.31 -17.30
C LEU A 59 -0.32 2.66 -17.00
N ALA A 60 -0.97 2.80 -15.85
CA ALA A 60 -1.65 4.04 -15.49
C ALA A 60 -0.67 5.21 -15.28
N VAL A 61 0.47 4.98 -14.65
CA VAL A 61 1.54 5.98 -14.54
C VAL A 61 2.06 6.38 -15.92
N ALA A 62 2.33 5.41 -16.79
CA ALA A 62 2.76 5.67 -18.17
C ALA A 62 1.69 6.40 -19.01
N ALA A 63 0.42 6.24 -18.66
CA ALA A 63 -0.71 6.81 -19.38
C ALA A 63 -0.97 8.29 -19.02
N GLY A 64 -0.45 8.78 -17.87
CA GLY A 64 -0.51 10.20 -17.50
C GLY A 64 -1.95 10.75 -17.39
N ASP A 65 -2.34 11.67 -18.27
CA ASP A 65 -3.65 12.36 -18.21
C ASP A 65 -4.85 11.40 -18.31
N ILE A 66 -4.70 10.31 -19.08
CA ILE A 66 -5.75 9.27 -19.21
C ILE A 66 -5.76 8.28 -18.03
N ALA A 67 -4.84 8.38 -17.07
CA ALA A 67 -4.77 7.47 -15.93
C ALA A 67 -6.04 7.51 -15.07
N LEU A 68 -6.73 8.65 -15.01
CA LEU A 68 -8.03 8.78 -14.35
C LEU A 68 -9.12 7.93 -15.02
N SER A 69 -9.03 7.73 -16.34
CA SER A 69 -9.94 6.84 -17.07
C SER A 69 -9.61 5.36 -16.84
N LEU A 70 -8.40 5.05 -16.36
CA LEU A 70 -7.97 3.70 -15.98
C LEU A 70 -8.22 3.39 -14.51
N MET A 71 -8.89 4.30 -13.79
CA MET A 71 -9.23 4.14 -12.38
C MET A 71 -10.01 2.83 -12.19
N PRO A 72 -9.46 1.88 -11.41
CA PRO A 72 -10.13 0.62 -11.19
C PRO A 72 -11.23 0.77 -10.15
N ASN A 73 -12.05 -0.28 -10.01
CA ASN A 73 -13.09 -0.31 -8.99
C ASN A 73 -12.48 -0.28 -7.56
N PRO A 74 -13.25 0.14 -6.53
CA PRO A 74 -12.76 0.25 -5.16
C PRO A 74 -12.22 -1.07 -4.57
N PHE A 75 -12.72 -2.22 -5.02
CA PHE A 75 -12.21 -3.52 -4.57
C PHE A 75 -10.78 -3.79 -5.09
N ILE A 76 -10.51 -3.42 -6.34
CA ILE A 76 -9.18 -3.52 -6.92
C ILE A 76 -8.23 -2.50 -6.29
N LEU A 77 -8.69 -1.27 -5.99
CA LEU A 77 -7.89 -0.29 -5.24
C LEU A 77 -7.45 -0.85 -3.89
N ASP A 78 -8.35 -1.52 -3.18
CA ASP A 78 -8.03 -2.21 -1.91
C ASP A 78 -6.96 -3.30 -2.11
N THR A 79 -7.12 -4.13 -3.14
CA THR A 79 -6.14 -5.17 -3.50
C THR A 79 -4.76 -4.58 -3.83
N LEU A 80 -4.73 -3.44 -4.52
CA LEU A 80 -3.49 -2.73 -4.86
C LEU A 80 -2.82 -2.17 -3.60
N ASN A 81 -3.61 -1.60 -2.68
CA ASN A 81 -3.12 -1.10 -1.40
C ASN A 81 -2.57 -2.19 -0.48
N ASP A 82 -3.07 -3.42 -0.58
CA ASP A 82 -2.50 -4.59 0.11
C ASP A 82 -1.15 -5.01 -0.50
N SER A 83 -0.98 -4.81 -1.80
CA SER A 83 0.21 -5.22 -2.56
C SER A 83 1.36 -4.20 -2.53
N VAL A 84 1.26 -3.16 -1.70
CA VAL A 84 2.30 -2.13 -1.53
C VAL A 84 3.50 -2.71 -0.78
N VAL A 85 4.70 -2.53 -1.32
CA VAL A 85 5.96 -2.99 -0.72
C VAL A 85 6.97 -1.84 -0.69
N ASP A 86 7.83 -1.82 0.33
CA ASP A 86 8.94 -0.84 0.47
C ASP A 86 8.53 0.65 0.42
N LEU A 87 7.28 0.96 0.76
CA LEU A 87 6.81 2.35 0.84
C LEU A 87 7.31 3.02 2.14
N PRO A 88 7.97 4.19 2.07
CA PRO A 88 8.42 4.93 3.26
C PRO A 88 7.25 5.55 4.03
N ASP A 89 7.49 5.94 5.29
CA ASP A 89 6.47 6.50 6.18
C ASP A 89 5.71 7.69 5.57
N GLU A 90 6.43 8.59 4.88
CA GLU A 90 5.82 9.73 4.17
C GLU A 90 4.76 9.29 3.15
N GLY A 91 5.06 8.24 2.38
CA GLY A 91 4.12 7.69 1.41
C GLY A 91 2.91 7.04 2.07
N TRP A 92 3.12 6.36 3.20
CA TRP A 92 2.04 5.82 4.02
C TRP A 92 1.13 6.92 4.57
N GLU A 93 1.69 8.04 5.02
CA GLU A 93 0.90 9.19 5.49
C GLU A 93 0.03 9.77 4.38
N MET A 94 0.58 9.92 3.17
CA MET A 94 -0.19 10.39 2.00
C MET A 94 -1.35 9.45 1.66
N LEU A 95 -1.08 8.14 1.62
CA LEU A 95 -2.10 7.14 1.34
C LEU A 95 -3.20 7.12 2.43
N ASN A 96 -2.77 7.12 3.70
CA ASN A 96 -3.67 7.09 4.85
C ASN A 96 -4.56 8.36 4.91
N ARG A 97 -4.02 9.52 4.53
CA ARG A 97 -4.80 10.77 4.43
C ARG A 97 -5.94 10.65 3.42
N CYS A 98 -5.73 9.96 2.31
CA CYS A 98 -6.80 9.68 1.35
C CYS A 98 -7.81 8.68 1.92
N LEU A 99 -7.32 7.60 2.53
CA LEU A 99 -8.16 6.54 3.14
C LEU A 99 -9.00 7.02 4.34
N GLN A 100 -8.56 8.07 5.05
CA GLN A 100 -9.29 8.67 6.17
C GLN A 100 -10.47 9.56 5.76
N GLN A 101 -10.62 9.91 4.48
CA GLN A 101 -11.74 10.73 3.98
C GLN A 101 -13.07 9.94 3.87
N ARG A 102 -13.29 8.96 4.75
CA ARG A 102 -14.54 8.22 4.88
C ARG A 102 -15.59 9.15 5.50
N HIS A 103 -16.68 9.38 4.78
CA HIS A 103 -17.77 10.25 5.21
C HIS A 103 -18.93 9.47 5.82
#